data_AF-A0A660XUF7-F1
#
_entry.id   AF-A0A660XUF7-F1
#
_cell.length_a   1.000
_cell.length_b   1.000
_cell.length_c   1.000
_cell.angle_alpha   90.00
_cell.angle_beta   90.00
_cell.angle_gamma   90.00
#
_symmetry.space_group_name_H-M   'P 1'
#
loop_
_entity.id
_entity.type
_entity.pdbx_description
1 polymer ?
#
loop_
_entity_poly.entity_id
_entity_poly.type
_entity_poly.pdbx_seq_one_letter_code
_entity_poly.pdbx_strand_id
1 'polypeptide(L)'
;MEEMQNQYDNLMQEQNYRSIDDFEGYSPMEMHSLLYDAFGEDSPIQLQKLNADDYAEIPILNLVRYITDLIAEAGELKLTNRGFLPTRVVAEVYHQGFLREGFVEYRRRKALREIDVKSVHLGRILGEISGIVKKRYNKLSMTKKGEKITTDNFSLLKHLLKVYCTKFNWAYLDGFGDDRIGQVGFGFSLVLLSKYGDKKRIDTFYSEKYFKAFPKLIMYIREPRYETIERHVSRCYSLRTFDRFMYYFGLIKIEQEKVFDSDKLIEKTKIFDRFITCRPHFPWSYAMRGDVLN
;
A
#
# COMPACT_ATOMS: atom_id res chain seq x y z
N MET A 1 -47.27 -7.29 5.29
CA MET A 1 -46.28 -6.52 4.50
C MET A 1 -45.05 -6.23 5.34
N GLU A 2 -45.23 -5.71 6.56
CA GLU A 2 -44.14 -5.44 7.52
C GLU A 2 -43.37 -6.71 7.95
N GLU A 3 -44.06 -7.83 8.23
CA GLU A 3 -43.39 -9.11 8.55
C GLU A 3 -42.54 -9.66 7.39
N MET A 4 -43.00 -9.48 6.15
CA MET A 4 -42.29 -9.95 4.95
C MET A 4 -41.03 -9.11 4.70
N GLN A 5 -41.12 -7.80 4.95
CA GLN A 5 -39.98 -6.88 4.91
C GLN A 5 -38.95 -7.22 5.99
N ASN A 6 -39.41 -7.45 7.24
CA ASN A 6 -38.54 -7.84 8.35
C ASN A 6 -37.84 -9.18 8.10
N GLN A 7 -38.53 -10.16 7.52
CA GLN A 7 -37.92 -11.45 7.13
C GLN A 7 -36.86 -11.26 6.03
N TYR A 8 -37.13 -10.42 5.04
CA TYR A 8 -36.17 -10.11 3.98
C TYR A 8 -34.92 -9.41 4.52
N ASP A 9 -35.10 -8.43 5.41
CA ASP A 9 -34.00 -7.68 6.03
C ASP A 9 -33.13 -8.58 6.92
N ASN A 10 -33.74 -9.51 7.66
CA ASN A 10 -33.01 -10.52 8.45
C ASN A 10 -32.17 -11.44 7.56
N LEU A 11 -32.72 -11.95 6.45
CA LEU A 11 -31.98 -12.79 5.51
C LEU A 11 -30.80 -12.04 4.86
N MET A 12 -31.00 -10.77 4.52
CA MET A 12 -29.94 -9.92 3.98
C MET A 12 -28.84 -9.67 5.02
N GLN A 13 -29.19 -9.45 6.28
CA GLN A 13 -28.21 -9.34 7.36
C GLN A 13 -27.43 -10.65 7.54
N GLU A 14 -28.10 -11.79 7.64
CA GLU A 14 -27.43 -13.10 7.77
C GLU A 14 -26.42 -13.34 6.64
N GLN A 15 -26.79 -13.01 5.39
CA GLN A 15 -25.87 -13.14 4.26
C GLN A 15 -24.67 -12.18 4.34
N ASN A 16 -24.87 -10.96 4.84
CA ASN A 16 -23.82 -9.96 4.93
C ASN A 16 -22.81 -10.23 6.05
N TYR A 17 -23.22 -10.96 7.09
CA TYR A 17 -22.39 -11.25 8.27
C TYR A 17 -21.87 -12.68 8.34
N ARG A 18 -22.29 -13.59 7.47
CA ARG A 18 -21.73 -14.94 7.43
C ARG A 18 -20.24 -14.94 7.08
N SER A 19 -19.48 -15.80 7.73
CA SER A 19 -18.10 -16.13 7.38
C SER A 19 -18.02 -16.79 6.00
N ILE A 20 -17.02 -16.42 5.18
CA ILE A 20 -16.76 -17.03 3.86
C ILE A 20 -15.31 -17.52 3.80
N ASP A 21 -15.13 -18.80 3.46
CA ASP A 21 -13.80 -19.45 3.44
C ASP A 21 -12.82 -18.80 2.45
N ASP A 22 -13.29 -18.43 1.26
CA ASP A 22 -12.46 -17.72 0.26
C ASP A 22 -12.05 -16.31 0.71
N PHE A 23 -12.74 -15.76 1.72
CA PHE A 23 -12.38 -14.52 2.41
C PHE A 23 -11.64 -14.80 3.72
N GLU A 24 -11.09 -16.01 3.89
CA GLU A 24 -10.40 -16.46 5.09
C GLU A 24 -11.30 -16.38 6.35
N GLY A 25 -12.61 -16.49 6.17
CA GLY A 25 -13.61 -16.39 7.22
C GLY A 25 -14.10 -14.98 7.53
N TYR A 26 -13.68 -13.97 6.77
CA TYR A 26 -14.29 -12.64 6.83
C TYR A 26 -15.65 -12.63 6.12
N SER A 27 -16.55 -11.79 6.59
CA SER A 27 -17.88 -11.63 6.00
C SER A 27 -17.87 -10.71 4.78
N PRO A 28 -18.93 -10.76 3.93
CA PRO A 28 -19.10 -9.78 2.87
C PRO A 28 -19.03 -8.32 3.35
N MET A 29 -19.59 -8.01 4.52
CA MET A 29 -19.55 -6.66 5.10
C MET A 29 -18.11 -6.24 5.46
N GLU A 30 -17.35 -7.14 6.08
CA GLU A 30 -15.95 -6.86 6.42
C GLU A 30 -15.08 -6.71 5.17
N MET A 31 -15.29 -7.55 4.16
CA MET A 31 -14.62 -7.43 2.86
C MET A 31 -14.98 -6.13 2.15
N HIS A 32 -16.24 -5.69 2.23
CA HIS A 32 -16.66 -4.38 1.73
C HIS A 32 -15.88 -3.26 2.43
N SER A 33 -15.76 -3.29 3.76
CA SER A 33 -14.93 -2.33 4.51
C SER A 33 -13.46 -2.38 4.07
N LEU A 34 -12.87 -3.57 3.91
CA LEU A 34 -11.48 -3.75 3.43
C LEU A 34 -11.25 -3.21 2.01
N LEU A 35 -12.30 -3.15 1.18
CA LEU A 35 -12.22 -2.68 -0.20
C LEU A 35 -12.42 -1.16 -0.32
N TYR A 36 -13.36 -0.59 0.43
CA TYR A 36 -13.82 0.78 0.21
C TYR A 36 -13.43 1.74 1.33
N ASP A 37 -13.22 1.26 2.55
CA ASP A 37 -12.77 2.07 3.69
C ASP A 37 -11.83 1.28 4.62
N ALA A 38 -10.74 0.76 4.05
CA ALA A 38 -9.87 -0.19 4.73
C ALA A 38 -9.23 0.34 6.04
N PHE A 39 -9.24 1.65 6.27
CA PHE A 39 -8.71 2.28 7.49
C PHE A 39 -9.79 3.04 8.28
N GLY A 40 -11.07 2.74 8.01
CA GLY A 40 -12.22 3.23 8.73
C GLY A 40 -12.37 2.60 10.12
N GLU A 41 -13.26 3.17 10.92
CA GLU A 41 -13.53 2.71 12.30
C GLU A 41 -14.06 1.26 12.35
N ASP A 42 -14.90 0.92 11.37
CA ASP A 42 -15.52 -0.40 11.21
C ASP A 42 -14.70 -1.37 10.35
N SER A 43 -13.54 -0.93 9.87
CA SER A 43 -12.63 -1.84 9.16
C SER A 43 -12.04 -2.87 10.13
N PRO A 44 -11.85 -4.12 9.69
CA PRO A 44 -11.03 -5.07 10.44
C PRO A 44 -9.61 -4.56 10.71
N ILE A 45 -9.10 -3.68 9.85
CA ILE A 45 -7.74 -3.12 9.96
C ILE A 45 -7.76 -1.85 10.80
N GLN A 46 -6.92 -1.82 11.82
CA GLN A 46 -6.74 -0.68 12.71
C GLN A 46 -5.27 -0.26 12.75
N LEU A 47 -5.03 1.04 12.60
CA LEU A 47 -3.68 1.61 12.61
C LEU A 47 -3.34 2.13 14.01
N GLN A 48 -2.21 1.69 14.54
CA GLN A 48 -1.71 2.04 15.86
C GLN A 48 -0.55 3.03 15.76
N LYS A 49 -0.33 3.81 16.82
CA LYS A 49 0.87 4.65 16.92
C LYS A 49 2.10 3.78 17.17
N LEU A 50 3.23 4.20 16.62
CA LEU A 50 4.53 3.56 16.80
C LEU A 50 5.42 4.42 17.71
N ASN A 51 6.53 3.84 18.18
CA ASN A 51 7.58 4.63 18.84
C ASN A 51 8.51 5.29 17.79
N ALA A 52 9.41 6.15 18.25
CA ALA A 52 10.32 6.90 17.38
C ALA A 52 11.24 5.99 16.55
N ASP A 53 11.77 4.92 17.15
CA ASP A 53 12.69 3.98 16.49
C ASP A 53 11.98 3.23 15.36
N ASP A 54 10.75 2.76 15.60
CA ASP A 54 9.92 2.10 14.59
C ASP A 54 9.66 3.03 13.38
N TYR A 55 9.40 4.33 13.61
CA TYR A 55 9.23 5.28 12.52
C TYR A 55 10.51 5.48 11.69
N ALA A 56 11.69 5.44 12.32
CA ALA A 56 12.97 5.56 11.64
C ALA A 56 13.27 4.36 10.71
N GLU A 57 12.63 3.21 10.95
CA GLU A 57 12.79 2.02 10.12
C GLU A 57 11.86 2.00 8.89
N ILE A 58 10.86 2.89 8.77
CA ILE A 58 9.89 2.88 7.67
C ILE A 58 10.46 3.60 6.43
N PRO A 59 10.78 2.89 5.33
CA PRO A 59 11.50 3.47 4.20
C PRO A 59 10.78 4.65 3.53
N ILE A 60 9.51 4.47 3.16
CA ILE A 60 8.75 5.48 2.41
C ILE A 60 8.45 6.73 3.24
N LEU A 61 8.27 6.57 4.56
CA LEU A 61 8.06 7.67 5.48
C LEU A 61 9.26 8.60 5.49
N ASN A 62 10.45 8.02 5.67
CA ASN A 62 11.70 8.78 5.78
C ASN A 62 12.13 9.35 4.43
N LEU A 63 11.87 8.64 3.33
CA LEU A 63 12.08 9.16 1.98
C LEU A 63 11.23 10.42 1.70
N VAL A 64 9.93 10.36 1.97
CA VAL A 64 9.03 11.51 1.72
C VAL A 64 9.39 12.66 2.66
N ARG A 65 9.64 12.37 3.95
CA ARG A 65 10.05 13.39 4.93
C ARG A 65 11.31 14.13 4.47
N TYR A 66 12.34 13.39 4.09
CA TYR A 66 13.60 13.99 3.65
C TYR A 66 13.41 14.89 2.42
N ILE A 67 12.61 14.45 1.43
CA ILE A 67 12.26 15.29 0.27
C ILE A 67 11.52 16.55 0.71
N THR A 68 10.57 16.44 1.64
CA THR A 68 9.79 17.59 2.11
C THR A 68 10.61 18.57 2.94
N ASP A 69 11.58 18.07 3.69
CA ASP A 69 12.50 18.90 4.48
C ASP A 69 13.40 19.71 3.55
N LEU A 70 13.97 19.10 2.50
CA LEU A 70 14.73 19.83 1.47
C LEU A 70 13.89 20.91 0.77
N ILE A 71 12.60 20.65 0.55
CA ILE A 71 11.69 21.65 -0.04
C ILE A 71 11.39 22.78 0.94
N ALA A 72 11.19 22.46 2.22
CA ALA A 72 10.94 23.43 3.27
C ALA A 72 12.14 24.34 3.51
N GLU A 73 13.34 23.77 3.59
CA GLU A 73 14.61 24.50 3.75
C GLU A 73 14.89 25.43 2.57
N ALA A 74 14.59 25.00 1.34
CA ALA A 74 14.71 25.84 0.16
C ALA A 74 13.66 26.96 0.07
N GLY A 75 12.54 26.83 0.80
CA GLY A 75 11.32 27.65 0.67
C GLY A 75 10.57 27.39 -0.64
N GLU A 76 11.27 27.49 -1.77
CA GLU A 76 10.82 27.06 -3.09
C GLU A 76 11.92 26.29 -3.84
N LEU A 77 11.74 24.98 -3.98
CA LEU A 77 12.67 24.14 -4.73
C LEU A 77 12.41 24.26 -6.24
N LYS A 78 13.36 24.85 -6.97
CA LYS A 78 13.29 24.96 -8.44
C LYS A 78 13.45 23.60 -9.11
N LEU A 79 12.51 23.28 -10.01
CA LEU A 79 12.58 22.09 -10.85
C LEU A 79 13.38 22.37 -12.14
N THR A 80 13.84 21.31 -12.78
CA THR A 80 14.39 21.36 -14.15
C THR A 80 13.34 21.88 -15.13
N ASN A 81 13.74 22.32 -16.33
CA ASN A 81 12.79 22.81 -17.35
C ASN A 81 11.72 21.77 -17.75
N ARG A 82 11.99 20.47 -17.54
CA ARG A 82 11.02 19.38 -17.78
C ARG A 82 10.15 19.06 -16.56
N GLY A 83 10.30 19.82 -15.48
CA GLY A 83 9.50 19.65 -14.27
C GLY A 83 9.94 18.51 -13.34
N PHE A 84 11.16 17.98 -13.51
CA PHE A 84 11.79 17.01 -12.62
C PHE A 84 12.66 17.68 -11.55
N LEU A 85 12.93 16.96 -10.46
CA LEU A 85 13.95 17.31 -9.47
C LEU A 85 15.32 17.45 -10.15
N PRO A 86 16.13 18.44 -9.74
CA PRO A 86 17.52 18.55 -10.18
C PRO A 86 18.32 17.29 -9.83
N THR A 87 19.24 16.88 -10.69
CA THR A 87 20.05 15.66 -10.49
C THR A 87 20.84 15.66 -9.18
N ARG A 88 21.25 16.84 -8.70
CA ARG A 88 21.89 17.00 -7.38
C ARG A 88 20.96 16.57 -6.26
N VAL A 89 19.71 17.05 -6.27
CA VAL A 89 18.69 16.70 -5.28
C VAL A 89 18.36 15.20 -5.37
N VAL A 90 18.22 14.66 -6.58
CA VAL A 90 17.97 13.22 -6.77
C VAL A 90 19.11 12.39 -6.19
N ALA A 91 20.36 12.77 -6.43
CA ALA A 91 21.51 12.07 -5.87
C ALA A 91 21.57 12.17 -4.35
N GLU A 92 21.35 13.37 -3.81
CA GLU A 92 21.31 13.61 -2.36
C GLU A 92 20.26 12.75 -1.65
N VAL A 93 19.03 12.72 -2.18
CA VAL A 93 17.94 11.89 -1.63
C VAL A 93 18.25 10.39 -1.78
N TYR A 94 18.71 9.96 -2.96
CA TYR A 94 18.98 8.55 -3.20
C TYR A 94 20.11 8.00 -2.32
N HIS A 95 21.15 8.81 -2.08
CA HIS A 95 22.28 8.41 -1.24
C HIS A 95 21.96 8.27 0.25
N GLN A 96 20.80 8.78 0.71
CA GLN A 96 20.29 8.45 2.05
C GLN A 96 19.96 6.96 2.20
N GLY A 97 19.72 6.26 1.08
CA GLY A 97 19.59 4.80 1.08
C GLY A 97 18.28 4.26 1.67
N PHE A 98 17.24 5.10 1.82
CA PHE A 98 15.93 4.68 2.33
C PHE A 98 15.33 3.53 1.50
N LEU A 99 15.34 3.67 0.17
CA LEU A 99 14.90 2.63 -0.76
C LEU A 99 15.98 2.41 -1.82
N ARG A 100 16.59 1.22 -1.81
CA ARG A 100 17.63 0.83 -2.77
C ARG A 100 17.03 0.21 -4.03
N GLU A 101 17.68 0.46 -5.15
CA GLU A 101 17.26 -0.02 -6.47
C GLU A 101 18.44 -0.68 -7.17
N GLY A 102 18.42 -2.01 -7.29
CA GLY A 102 19.56 -2.77 -7.81
C GLY A 102 20.04 -2.33 -9.20
N PHE A 103 19.14 -1.86 -10.07
CA PHE A 103 19.52 -1.35 -11.39
C PHE A 103 20.32 -0.05 -11.34
N VAL A 104 20.01 0.84 -10.39
CA VAL A 104 20.74 2.10 -10.18
C VAL A 104 22.12 1.81 -9.62
N GLU A 105 22.21 0.87 -8.66
CA GLU A 105 23.49 0.42 -8.08
C GLU A 105 24.39 -0.25 -9.12
N TYR A 106 23.81 -1.06 -10.02
CA TYR A 106 24.56 -1.75 -11.06
C TYR A 106 25.15 -0.79 -12.12
N ARG A 107 24.36 0.19 -12.60
CA ARG A 107 24.78 1.04 -13.73
C ARG A 107 25.79 2.14 -13.40
N ARG A 108 26.08 2.42 -12.11
CA ARG A 108 27.02 3.47 -11.64
C ARG A 108 27.04 4.72 -12.53
N ARG A 109 25.88 5.35 -12.74
CA ARG A 109 25.77 6.51 -13.64
C ARG A 109 26.42 7.75 -13.03
N LYS A 110 27.04 8.59 -13.87
CA LYS A 110 27.65 9.87 -13.45
C LYS A 110 26.64 10.87 -12.86
N ALA A 111 25.38 10.83 -13.32
CA ALA A 111 24.30 11.66 -12.80
C ALA A 111 23.02 10.84 -12.70
N LEU A 112 22.30 11.00 -11.57
CA LEU A 112 21.02 10.36 -11.32
C LEU A 112 19.89 11.30 -11.74
N ARG A 113 19.13 10.91 -12.76
CA ARG A 113 17.91 11.63 -13.16
C ARG A 113 16.73 11.06 -12.40
N GLU A 114 15.74 11.89 -12.07
CA GLU A 114 14.57 11.46 -11.30
C GLU A 114 13.84 10.27 -11.94
N ILE A 115 13.62 10.29 -13.26
CA ILE A 115 12.95 9.20 -13.98
C ILE A 115 13.72 7.86 -13.97
N ASP A 116 15.03 7.89 -13.68
CA ASP A 116 15.84 6.69 -13.57
C ASP A 116 15.87 6.13 -12.13
N VAL A 117 15.36 6.87 -11.14
CA VAL A 117 15.35 6.50 -9.72
C VAL A 117 13.91 6.47 -9.23
N LYS A 118 13.27 5.31 -9.36
CA LYS A 118 11.81 5.14 -9.19
C LYS A 118 11.35 5.49 -7.77
N SER A 119 12.15 5.20 -6.76
CA SER A 119 11.91 5.52 -5.35
C SER A 119 11.81 7.03 -5.14
N VAL A 120 12.81 7.80 -5.57
CA VAL A 120 12.82 9.27 -5.46
C VAL A 120 11.64 9.87 -6.25
N HIS A 121 11.38 9.36 -7.45
CA HIS A 121 10.23 9.78 -8.24
C HIS A 121 8.89 9.52 -7.52
N LEU A 122 8.74 8.34 -6.92
CA LEU A 122 7.58 7.99 -6.10
C LEU A 122 7.44 8.93 -4.91
N GLY A 123 8.52 9.20 -4.17
CA GLY A 123 8.50 10.11 -3.02
C GLY A 123 8.00 11.51 -3.39
N ARG A 124 8.47 12.06 -4.52
CA ARG A 124 7.97 13.34 -5.05
C ARG A 124 6.48 13.27 -5.40
N ILE A 125 6.06 12.25 -6.15
CA ILE A 125 4.66 12.07 -6.54
C ILE A 125 3.77 11.99 -5.31
N LEU A 126 4.15 11.19 -4.31
CA LEU A 126 3.39 11.08 -3.06
C LEU A 126 3.29 12.41 -2.34
N GLY A 127 4.38 13.20 -2.27
CA GLY A 127 4.34 14.55 -1.73
C GLY A 127 3.29 15.44 -2.42
N GLU A 128 3.21 15.37 -3.75
CA GLU A 128 2.26 16.16 -4.55
C GLU A 128 0.81 15.65 -4.39
N ILE A 129 0.54 14.37 -4.64
CA ILE A 129 -0.84 13.83 -4.63
C ILE A 129 -1.44 13.75 -3.21
N SER A 130 -0.60 13.74 -2.18
CA SER A 130 -1.02 13.84 -0.78
C SER A 130 -1.38 15.27 -0.37
N GLY A 131 -0.98 16.27 -1.18
CA GLY A 131 -1.13 17.69 -0.92
C GLY A 131 -0.16 18.22 0.14
N ILE A 132 0.93 17.52 0.43
CA ILE A 132 1.98 18.00 1.33
C ILE A 132 2.77 19.12 0.66
N VAL A 133 3.12 18.92 -0.62
CA VAL A 133 3.75 19.95 -1.45
C VAL A 133 2.84 20.32 -2.61
N LYS A 134 3.08 21.50 -3.17
CA LYS A 134 2.42 21.99 -4.39
C LYS A 134 3.46 22.39 -5.42
N LYS A 135 3.15 22.17 -6.69
CA LYS A 135 3.93 22.67 -7.82
C LYS A 135 3.31 23.95 -8.37
N ARG A 136 4.08 25.05 -8.39
CA ARG A 136 3.67 26.33 -9.01
C ARG A 136 4.87 26.98 -9.70
N TYR A 137 4.67 27.50 -10.92
CA TYR A 137 5.72 28.15 -11.72
C TYR A 137 7.03 27.32 -11.79
N ASN A 138 6.89 26.00 -11.99
CA ASN A 138 8.00 25.04 -12.04
C ASN A 138 8.89 25.01 -10.78
N LYS A 139 8.28 25.26 -9.62
CA LYS A 139 8.90 25.11 -8.30
C LYS A 139 7.99 24.28 -7.40
N LEU A 140 8.59 23.56 -6.44
CA LEU A 140 7.88 22.90 -5.36
C LEU A 140 7.98 23.74 -4.09
N SER A 141 6.88 23.86 -3.35
CA SER A 141 6.87 24.45 -2.01
C SER A 141 5.89 23.73 -1.10
N MET A 142 6.10 23.85 0.21
CA MET A 142 5.21 23.29 1.20
C MET A 142 3.81 23.90 1.11
N THR A 143 2.79 23.12 1.42
CA THR A 143 1.44 23.64 1.71
C THR A 143 1.27 23.80 3.21
N LYS A 144 0.32 24.63 3.65
CA LYS A 144 -0.05 24.74 5.08
C LYS A 144 -0.43 23.39 5.69
N LYS A 145 -1.07 22.53 4.88
CA LYS A 145 -1.41 21.16 5.28
C LYS A 145 -0.14 20.33 5.45
N GLY A 146 0.81 20.44 4.52
CA GLY A 146 2.11 19.79 4.56
C GLY A 146 2.89 20.17 5.83
N GLU A 147 3.05 21.47 6.07
CA GLU A 147 3.71 22.01 7.27
C GLU A 147 3.11 21.45 8.56
N LYS A 148 1.79 21.32 8.63
CA LYS A 148 1.13 20.75 9.81
C LYS A 148 1.37 19.25 9.93
N ILE A 149 1.17 18.49 8.87
CA ILE A 149 1.14 17.01 8.94
C ILE A 149 2.53 16.40 9.11
N THR A 150 3.59 17.06 8.65
CA THR A 150 4.97 16.55 8.77
C THR A 150 5.51 16.65 10.19
N THR A 151 4.87 17.41 11.09
CA THR A 151 5.28 17.53 12.50
C THR A 151 4.99 16.29 13.34
N ASP A 152 4.09 15.41 12.91
CA ASP A 152 3.73 14.18 13.63
C ASP A 152 3.93 12.96 12.73
N ASN A 153 4.80 12.03 13.17
CA ASN A 153 5.16 10.84 12.39
C ASN A 153 3.95 9.94 12.11
N PHE A 154 3.05 9.78 13.09
CA PHE A 154 1.85 8.97 12.92
C PHE A 154 0.92 9.55 11.86
N SER A 155 0.63 10.85 11.95
CA SER A 155 -0.22 11.56 11.00
C SER A 155 0.35 11.51 9.59
N LEU A 156 1.66 11.72 9.44
CA LEU A 156 2.32 11.61 8.13
C LEU A 156 2.23 10.18 7.58
N LEU A 157 2.61 9.16 8.37
CA LEU A 157 2.58 7.77 7.95
C LEU A 157 1.18 7.32 7.55
N LYS A 158 0.18 7.58 8.40
CA LYS A 158 -1.23 7.24 8.14
C LYS A 158 -1.74 7.90 6.87
N HIS A 159 -1.39 9.18 6.66
CA HIS A 159 -1.81 9.91 5.46
C HIS A 159 -1.12 9.38 4.19
N LEU A 160 0.19 9.11 4.25
CA LEU A 160 0.92 8.51 3.13
C LEU A 160 0.38 7.12 2.79
N LEU A 161 0.13 6.28 3.78
CA LEU A 161 -0.46 4.95 3.59
C LEU A 161 -1.82 5.03 2.87
N LYS A 162 -2.72 5.89 3.35
CA LYS A 162 -4.03 6.10 2.73
C LYS A 162 -3.90 6.60 1.30
N VAL A 163 -3.06 7.61 1.06
CA VAL A 163 -2.85 8.17 -0.29
C VAL A 163 -2.24 7.12 -1.23
N TYR A 164 -1.26 6.35 -0.77
CA TYR A 164 -0.62 5.29 -1.56
C TYR A 164 -1.63 4.23 -1.99
N CYS A 165 -2.49 3.78 -1.07
CA CYS A 165 -3.43 2.69 -1.37
C CYS A 165 -4.64 3.15 -2.21
N THR A 166 -5.07 4.41 -2.08
CA THR A 166 -6.34 4.90 -2.68
C THR A 166 -6.21 5.89 -3.82
N LYS A 167 -5.07 6.58 -3.96
CA LYS A 167 -4.89 7.64 -4.98
C LYS A 167 -3.76 7.36 -5.95
N PHE A 168 -2.66 6.77 -5.48
CA PHE A 168 -1.55 6.42 -6.35
C PHE A 168 -1.94 5.23 -7.25
N ASN A 169 -1.65 5.29 -8.54
CA ASN A 169 -1.86 4.17 -9.45
C ASN A 169 -0.66 3.21 -9.34
N TRP A 170 -0.87 2.00 -8.83
CA TRP A 170 0.19 1.03 -8.61
C TRP A 170 0.86 0.54 -9.90
N ALA A 171 0.16 0.61 -11.05
CA ALA A 171 0.70 0.26 -12.36
C ALA A 171 1.73 1.28 -12.91
N TYR A 172 1.80 2.48 -12.31
CA TYR A 172 2.54 3.61 -12.89
C TYR A 172 4.04 3.34 -13.11
N LEU A 173 4.67 2.48 -12.29
CA LEU A 173 6.13 2.27 -12.32
C LEU A 173 6.54 0.82 -12.61
N ASP A 174 5.60 -0.10 -12.87
CA ASP A 174 5.85 -1.54 -12.84
C ASP A 174 5.97 -2.24 -14.20
N GLY A 175 5.43 -1.63 -15.25
CA GLY A 175 5.45 -2.19 -16.60
C GLY A 175 4.39 -3.25 -16.85
N PHE A 176 3.50 -3.51 -15.88
CA PHE A 176 2.26 -4.27 -16.05
C PHE A 176 1.14 -3.37 -16.60
N GLY A 177 0.03 -3.99 -17.00
CA GLY A 177 -1.18 -3.25 -17.39
C GLY A 177 -1.90 -2.61 -16.20
N ASP A 178 -2.79 -1.66 -16.46
CA ASP A 178 -3.68 -1.09 -15.44
C ASP A 178 -4.86 -2.03 -15.16
N ASP A 179 -4.55 -3.21 -14.61
CA ASP A 179 -5.50 -4.27 -14.25
C ASP A 179 -5.96 -4.20 -12.79
N ARG A 180 -5.47 -3.22 -12.03
CA ARG A 180 -5.74 -2.98 -10.60
C ARG A 180 -5.40 -4.13 -9.65
N ILE A 181 -4.71 -5.17 -10.13
CA ILE A 181 -4.23 -6.30 -9.32
C ILE A 181 -3.37 -5.79 -8.16
N GLY A 182 -3.57 -6.37 -6.97
CA GLY A 182 -2.89 -6.00 -5.73
C GLY A 182 -3.50 -4.77 -5.05
N GLN A 183 -3.79 -3.71 -5.81
CA GLN A 183 -4.38 -2.48 -5.28
C GLN A 183 -5.84 -2.69 -4.88
N VAL A 184 -6.66 -3.31 -5.74
CA VAL A 184 -7.99 -3.78 -5.32
C VAL A 184 -7.79 -4.83 -4.22
N GLY A 185 -8.47 -4.68 -3.09
CA GLY A 185 -8.33 -5.65 -1.99
C GLY A 185 -6.97 -5.59 -1.28
N PHE A 186 -6.22 -4.47 -1.35
CA PHE A 186 -4.98 -4.32 -0.58
C PHE A 186 -5.20 -4.58 0.93
N GLY A 187 -6.38 -4.22 1.47
CA GLY A 187 -6.76 -4.52 2.85
C GLY A 187 -6.83 -6.02 3.10
N PHE A 188 -7.37 -6.80 2.16
CA PHE A 188 -7.36 -8.25 2.27
C PHE A 188 -5.92 -8.82 2.25
N SER A 189 -5.02 -8.27 1.43
CA SER A 189 -3.60 -8.66 1.46
C SER A 189 -2.93 -8.38 2.82
N LEU A 190 -3.29 -7.27 3.49
CA LEU A 190 -2.82 -7.01 4.87
C LEU A 190 -3.37 -8.05 5.86
N VAL A 191 -4.64 -8.45 5.72
CA VAL A 191 -5.24 -9.54 6.50
C VAL A 191 -4.51 -10.87 6.27
N LEU A 192 -4.20 -11.22 5.02
CA LEU A 192 -3.42 -12.40 4.70
C LEU A 192 -2.04 -12.38 5.35
N LEU A 193 -1.36 -11.23 5.29
CA LEU A 193 -0.06 -11.07 5.94
C LEU A 193 -0.17 -11.20 7.47
N SER A 194 -1.22 -10.64 8.08
CA SER A 194 -1.49 -10.76 9.51
C SER A 194 -1.64 -12.21 9.95
N LYS A 195 -2.41 -13.02 9.19
CA LYS A 195 -2.68 -14.43 9.49
C LYS A 195 -1.51 -15.37 9.25
N TYR A 196 -0.72 -15.11 8.21
CA TYR A 196 0.24 -16.10 7.70
C TYR A 196 1.69 -15.66 7.75
N GLY A 197 1.95 -14.35 7.94
CA GLY A 197 3.27 -13.76 7.81
C GLY A 197 4.24 -14.01 8.96
N ASP A 198 3.80 -14.62 10.08
CA ASP A 198 4.69 -15.05 11.17
C ASP A 198 5.66 -16.15 10.74
N LYS A 199 5.36 -16.84 9.64
CA LYS A 199 6.23 -17.83 9.02
C LYS A 199 6.60 -17.35 7.63
N LYS A 200 7.84 -17.63 7.22
CA LYS A 200 8.27 -17.42 5.83
C LYS A 200 7.37 -18.23 4.89
N ARG A 201 6.78 -17.56 3.91
CA ARG A 201 5.91 -18.15 2.90
C ARG A 201 6.29 -17.63 1.52
N ILE A 202 6.20 -18.49 0.52
CA ILE A 202 6.37 -18.08 -0.87
C ILE A 202 5.27 -17.07 -1.25
N ASP A 203 5.59 -16.06 -2.05
CA ASP A 203 4.65 -15.04 -2.52
C ASP A 203 3.42 -15.62 -3.25
N THR A 204 3.59 -16.74 -3.97
CA THR A 204 2.49 -17.47 -4.63
C THR A 204 1.43 -17.98 -3.66
N PHE A 205 1.79 -18.34 -2.42
CA PHE A 205 0.83 -18.73 -1.40
C PHE A 205 -0.19 -17.61 -1.11
N TYR A 206 0.26 -16.36 -1.14
CA TYR A 206 -0.61 -15.21 -0.94
C TYR A 206 -1.41 -14.86 -2.19
N SER A 207 -0.77 -14.93 -3.36
CA SER A 207 -1.46 -14.61 -4.62
C SER A 207 -2.59 -15.59 -4.90
N GLU A 208 -2.41 -16.89 -4.64
CA GLU A 208 -3.47 -17.90 -4.75
C GLU A 208 -4.69 -17.57 -3.89
N LYS A 209 -4.48 -17.18 -2.63
CA LYS A 209 -5.57 -16.77 -1.72
C LYS A 209 -6.24 -15.47 -2.18
N TYR A 210 -5.45 -14.49 -2.60
CA TYR A 210 -5.97 -13.25 -3.15
C TYR A 210 -6.87 -13.49 -4.37
N PHE A 211 -6.47 -14.34 -5.31
CA PHE A 211 -7.27 -14.60 -6.50
C PHE A 211 -8.48 -15.50 -6.26
N LYS A 212 -8.49 -16.32 -5.20
CA LYS A 212 -9.73 -16.96 -4.72
C LYS A 212 -10.76 -15.95 -4.24
N ALA A 213 -10.33 -14.90 -3.53
CA ALA A 213 -11.21 -13.82 -3.10
C ALA A 213 -11.66 -12.90 -4.25
N PHE A 214 -10.82 -12.74 -5.29
CA PHE A 214 -11.05 -11.80 -6.40
C PHE A 214 -10.94 -12.44 -7.80
N PRO A 215 -11.71 -13.48 -8.12
CA PRO A 215 -11.56 -14.22 -9.38
C PRO A 215 -11.82 -13.36 -10.62
N LYS A 216 -12.66 -12.32 -10.50
CA LYS A 216 -12.97 -11.39 -11.59
C LYS A 216 -11.77 -10.58 -12.08
N LEU A 217 -10.71 -10.40 -11.27
CA LEU A 217 -9.50 -9.69 -11.68
C LEU A 217 -8.72 -10.45 -12.75
N ILE A 218 -8.89 -11.77 -12.85
CA ILE A 218 -8.22 -12.62 -13.85
C ILE A 218 -9.01 -12.61 -15.17
N MET A 219 -10.34 -12.59 -15.10
CA MET A 219 -11.22 -12.83 -16.25
C MET A 219 -11.04 -11.85 -17.43
N TYR A 220 -10.50 -10.66 -17.18
CA TYR A 220 -10.33 -9.61 -18.20
C TYR A 220 -8.87 -9.38 -18.60
N ILE A 221 -7.95 -10.22 -18.12
CA ILE A 221 -6.54 -10.11 -18.47
C ILE A 221 -6.34 -10.58 -19.91
N ARG A 222 -5.70 -9.73 -20.71
CA ARG A 222 -5.26 -10.11 -22.04
C ARG A 222 -4.18 -11.17 -21.93
N GLU A 223 -4.32 -12.24 -22.71
CA GLU A 223 -3.36 -13.34 -22.73
C GLU A 223 -1.92 -12.83 -22.98
N PRO A 224 -0.98 -13.10 -22.06
CA PRO A 224 0.40 -12.68 -22.20
C PRO A 224 1.14 -13.55 -23.23
N ARG A 225 2.11 -12.96 -23.95
CA ARG A 225 2.77 -13.64 -25.08
C ARG A 225 3.76 -14.74 -24.70
N TYR A 226 4.31 -14.71 -23.49
CA TYR A 226 5.49 -15.50 -23.10
C TYR A 226 5.33 -16.26 -21.78
N GLU A 227 4.14 -16.24 -21.18
CA GLU A 227 3.84 -16.90 -19.91
C GLU A 227 2.36 -17.28 -19.85
N THR A 228 1.94 -18.02 -18.82
CA THR A 228 0.51 -18.28 -18.58
C THR A 228 -0.15 -17.09 -17.88
N ILE A 229 -1.48 -16.99 -17.95
CA ILE A 229 -2.22 -15.93 -17.25
C ILE A 229 -1.98 -16.01 -15.74
N GLU A 230 -1.98 -17.22 -15.16
CA GLU A 230 -1.79 -17.46 -13.73
C GLU A 230 -0.43 -16.96 -13.26
N ARG A 231 0.64 -17.26 -14.02
CA ARG A 231 1.98 -16.77 -13.71
C ARG A 231 2.04 -15.25 -13.82
N HIS A 232 1.44 -14.67 -14.86
CA HIS A 232 1.43 -13.23 -15.08
C HIS A 232 0.74 -12.46 -13.95
N VAL A 233 -0.47 -12.87 -13.58
CA VAL A 233 -1.25 -12.21 -12.52
C VAL A 233 -0.61 -12.41 -11.14
N SER A 234 -0.01 -13.57 -10.88
CA SER A 234 0.74 -13.84 -9.66
C SER A 234 1.96 -12.93 -9.52
N ARG A 235 2.74 -12.76 -10.60
CA ARG A 235 3.90 -11.84 -10.62
C ARG A 235 3.48 -10.39 -10.46
N CYS A 236 2.39 -9.98 -11.11
CA CYS A 236 1.81 -8.65 -10.96
C CYS A 236 1.42 -8.39 -9.50
N TYR A 237 0.67 -9.33 -8.88
CA TYR A 237 0.28 -9.26 -7.48
C TYR A 237 1.50 -9.19 -6.54
N SER A 238 2.47 -10.09 -6.72
CA SER A 238 3.67 -10.16 -5.90
C SER A 238 4.46 -8.85 -5.92
N LEU A 239 4.78 -8.35 -7.12
CA LEU A 239 5.55 -7.11 -7.29
C LEU A 239 4.85 -5.91 -6.65
N ARG A 240 3.54 -5.79 -6.87
CA ARG A 240 2.75 -4.64 -6.39
C ARG A 240 2.55 -4.68 -4.89
N THR A 241 2.19 -5.85 -4.35
CA THR A 241 1.82 -6.02 -2.94
C THR A 241 3.04 -6.09 -2.04
N PHE A 242 4.07 -6.84 -2.43
CA PHE A 242 5.23 -7.07 -1.57
C PHE A 242 6.32 -6.03 -1.80
N ASP A 243 6.96 -6.02 -2.97
CA ASP A 243 8.14 -5.17 -3.22
C ASP A 243 7.81 -3.68 -3.19
N ARG A 244 6.61 -3.31 -3.67
CA ARG A 244 6.23 -1.91 -3.89
C ARG A 244 5.23 -1.36 -2.90
N PHE A 245 4.62 -2.20 -2.09
CA PHE A 245 3.72 -1.72 -1.05
C PHE A 245 4.26 -2.08 0.32
N MET A 246 4.14 -3.34 0.72
CA MET A 246 4.47 -3.75 2.08
C MET A 246 5.95 -3.50 2.41
N TYR A 247 6.87 -3.75 1.49
CA TYR A 247 8.30 -3.47 1.68
C TYR A 247 8.59 -1.97 1.81
N TYR A 248 7.95 -1.12 0.98
CA TYR A 248 8.11 0.34 1.07
C TYR A 248 7.66 0.90 2.42
N PHE A 249 6.64 0.29 3.04
CA PHE A 249 6.14 0.66 4.36
C PHE A 249 6.84 -0.11 5.51
N GLY A 250 7.88 -0.90 5.22
CA GLY A 250 8.64 -1.64 6.24
C GLY A 250 7.85 -2.78 6.89
N LEU A 251 6.75 -3.22 6.27
CA LEU A 251 5.81 -4.19 6.82
C LEU A 251 6.28 -5.66 6.66
N ILE A 252 7.20 -5.89 5.74
CA ILE A 252 7.72 -7.22 5.43
C ILE A 252 9.23 -7.21 5.22
N LYS A 253 9.82 -8.40 5.31
CA LYS A 253 11.10 -8.76 4.71
C LYS A 253 10.84 -9.63 3.50
N ILE A 254 11.71 -9.50 2.51
CA ILE A 254 11.71 -10.32 1.30
C ILE A 254 13.07 -11.01 1.23
N GLU A 255 13.06 -12.33 1.20
CA GLU A 255 14.22 -13.14 0.83
C GLU A 255 14.01 -13.69 -0.57
N GLN A 256 14.94 -13.41 -1.46
CA GLN A 256 14.89 -13.83 -2.85
C GLN A 256 16.31 -14.09 -3.36
N GLU A 257 16.48 -15.14 -4.15
CA GLU A 257 17.76 -15.40 -4.80
C GLU A 257 18.07 -14.33 -5.86
N LYS A 258 19.35 -14.15 -6.19
CA LYS A 258 19.78 -13.20 -7.24
C LYS A 258 19.58 -13.75 -8.66
N VAL A 259 18.55 -14.56 -8.85
CA VAL A 259 18.17 -15.17 -10.13
C VAL A 259 16.88 -14.54 -10.60
N PHE A 260 16.81 -14.25 -11.91
CA PHE A 260 15.61 -13.68 -12.53
C PHE A 260 14.40 -14.58 -12.28
N ASP A 261 13.33 -13.99 -11.76
CA ASP A 261 12.05 -14.67 -11.50
C ASP A 261 12.12 -15.83 -10.49
N SER A 262 13.07 -15.76 -9.56
CA SER A 262 13.12 -16.69 -8.42
C SER A 262 12.00 -16.43 -7.42
N ASP A 263 11.63 -17.47 -6.69
CA ASP A 263 10.62 -17.41 -5.63
C ASP A 263 11.00 -16.40 -4.54
N LYS A 264 9.99 -15.65 -4.05
CA LYS A 264 10.15 -14.71 -2.95
C LYS A 264 9.58 -15.29 -1.68
N LEU A 265 10.38 -15.40 -0.64
CA LEU A 265 9.92 -15.71 0.70
C LEU A 265 9.58 -14.41 1.43
N ILE A 266 8.32 -14.30 1.82
CA ILE A 266 7.75 -13.15 2.52
C ILE A 266 7.63 -13.48 4.01
N GLU A 267 8.06 -12.54 4.84
CA GLU A 267 7.96 -12.60 6.30
C GLU A 267 7.49 -11.25 6.82
N LYS A 268 6.54 -11.26 7.76
CA LYS A 268 6.02 -10.05 8.40
C LYS A 268 7.06 -9.47 9.37
N THR A 269 7.19 -8.15 9.42
CA THR A 269 8.07 -7.47 10.38
C THR A 269 7.36 -7.18 11.70
N LYS A 270 8.14 -6.91 12.75
CA LYS A 270 7.61 -6.36 14.01
C LYS A 270 6.90 -5.02 13.82
N ILE A 271 7.31 -4.23 12.81
CA ILE A 271 6.64 -2.97 12.46
C ILE A 271 5.19 -3.25 12.07
N PHE A 272 4.91 -4.30 11.28
CA PHE A 272 3.54 -4.65 10.95
C PHE A 272 2.73 -4.91 12.22
N ASP A 273 3.19 -5.78 13.12
CA ASP A 273 2.40 -6.15 14.32
C ASP A 273 2.17 -4.96 15.26
N ARG A 274 3.12 -4.03 15.32
CA ARG A 274 3.00 -2.81 16.12
C ARG A 274 2.13 -1.75 15.44
N PHE A 275 2.14 -1.67 14.11
CA PHE A 275 1.45 -0.61 13.36
C PHE A 275 0.03 -0.99 12.96
N ILE A 276 -0.19 -2.27 12.65
CA ILE A 276 -1.42 -2.78 12.04
C ILE A 276 -1.97 -3.92 12.90
N THR A 277 -3.19 -3.73 13.38
CA THR A 277 -3.98 -4.80 14.01
C THR A 277 -5.09 -5.23 13.05
N CYS A 278 -5.25 -6.53 12.85
CA CYS A 278 -6.39 -7.10 12.12
C CYS A 278 -7.32 -7.78 13.11
N ARG A 279 -8.53 -7.24 13.29
CA ARG A 279 -9.57 -7.89 14.08
C ARG A 279 -10.04 -9.14 13.33
N PRO A 280 -10.14 -10.31 13.96
CA PRO A 280 -10.79 -11.46 13.34
C PRO A 280 -12.28 -11.18 13.18
N HIS A 281 -12.94 -11.97 12.33
CA HIS A 281 -14.39 -11.94 12.23
C HIS A 281 -15.03 -12.24 13.58
N PHE A 282 -15.94 -11.38 14.03
CA PHE A 282 -16.75 -11.59 15.23
C PHE A 282 -18.23 -11.61 14.83
N PRO A 283 -18.92 -12.76 14.93
CA PRO A 283 -20.31 -12.87 14.47
C PRO A 283 -21.31 -11.99 15.25
N TRP A 284 -20.93 -11.46 16.42
CA TRP A 284 -21.87 -10.94 17.42
C TRP A 284 -21.80 -9.42 17.69
N SER A 285 -20.85 -8.68 17.10
CA SER A 285 -20.63 -7.26 17.48
C SER A 285 -21.59 -6.25 16.83
N TYR A 286 -22.32 -6.62 15.78
CA TYR A 286 -23.19 -5.68 15.05
C TYR A 286 -24.63 -5.65 15.58
N ALA A 287 -25.12 -6.71 16.25
CA ALA A 287 -26.44 -6.74 16.87
C ALA A 287 -26.59 -5.78 18.07
N MET A 288 -25.48 -5.42 18.74
CA MET A 288 -25.51 -4.46 19.87
C MET A 288 -25.37 -2.99 19.44
N ARG A 289 -25.18 -2.70 18.15
CA ARG A 289 -25.21 -1.32 17.63
C ARG A 289 -26.57 -0.93 17.02
N GLY A 290 -27.54 -1.86 17.04
CA GLY A 290 -28.93 -1.47 17.04
C GLY A 290 -29.25 -0.99 18.44
N ASP A 291 -29.26 0.33 18.61
CA ASP A 291 -29.79 0.94 19.82
C ASP A 291 -31.09 0.24 20.22
N VAL A 292 -31.23 0.13 21.54
CA VAL A 292 -32.48 0.05 22.27
C VAL A 292 -33.47 1.03 21.63
N LEU A 293 -34.22 0.59 20.63
CA LEU A 293 -35.45 1.22 20.19
C LEU A 293 -36.53 0.68 21.13
N ASN A 294 -36.60 1.30 22.31
CA ASN A 294 -37.87 1.48 23.01
C ASN A 294 -38.58 2.69 22.43
#